data_AF-A0A1L3F9G9-F1
#
_entry.id   AF-A0A1L3F9G9-F1
#
_cell.length_a   1.000
_cell.length_b   1.000
_cell.length_c   1.000
_cell.angle_alpha   90.00
_cell.angle_beta   90.00
_cell.angle_gamma   90.00
#
_symmetry.space_group_name_H-M   'P 1'
#
loop_
_entity.id
_entity.type
_entity.pdbx_description
1 polymer ?
#
loop_
_entity_poly.entity_id
_entity_poly.type
_entity_poly.pdbx_seq_one_letter_code
_entity_poly.pdbx_strand_id
1 'polypeptide(L)'
;MSLRKVWPAAAALVLAGCGKIPDVTVNYYFPRAKTQFAVTQTVGCSPKVDGKHRIIRSVISVISTSTNSADLDWKNEDGSLHQGHLRYHAFRGMFNDADATVTLTPDGRLASINATSGGQGGAIVKSLATVVGAVALLGPPPVGAFVETVEDKACEKVDAFSAVPAASGDAKGASLVTLSYSVTVIHKAVTGADPTFAVDKVSSSGYDEQSGDRTNMTFVPDAASKPAYDALRGQLGERMATTLKVISTKADQRMMTSTAPTTVTSGEGFPLELNKVAVVNLGIDGHAGDMLQSTQIWGSAVPIPMRETYQLPIPSPAIFGKTAFGISLSDYGSVTSLHYGETGGASEALDAVGQIANVLKPKTTEDAVNDLKGQADLIAQQQRLIGCEVSPWTCK
;
A
#
# COMPACT_ATOMS: atom_id res chain seq x y z
N MET A 1 51.97 42.86 53.40
CA MET A 1 50.70 42.17 53.04
C MET A 1 51.01 40.71 52.75
N SER A 2 50.07 39.79 53.02
CA SER A 2 50.26 38.35 52.81
C SER A 2 49.12 37.78 51.95
N LEU A 3 49.44 37.13 50.84
CA LEU A 3 48.46 36.39 50.04
C LEU A 3 48.20 35.03 50.69
N ARG A 4 46.97 34.82 51.19
CA ARG A 4 46.49 33.48 51.52
C ARG A 4 45.89 32.82 50.28
N LYS A 5 46.41 31.65 49.88
CA LYS A 5 45.74 30.79 48.89
C LYS A 5 44.44 30.27 49.50
N VAL A 6 43.31 30.55 48.84
CA VAL A 6 42.02 29.92 49.13
C VAL A 6 41.81 28.78 48.13
N TRP A 7 41.48 27.59 48.63
CA TRP A 7 41.25 26.39 47.83
C TRP A 7 39.73 26.19 47.67
N PRO A 8 39.16 26.20 46.44
CA PRO A 8 37.73 26.00 46.24
C PRO A 8 37.35 24.50 46.25
N ALA A 9 37.22 23.93 47.45
CA ALA A 9 36.73 22.56 47.63
C ALA A 9 35.19 22.50 47.51
N ALA A 10 34.65 22.69 46.30
CA ALA A 10 33.21 22.79 46.05
C ALA A 10 32.76 22.33 44.65
N ALA A 11 32.94 21.03 44.32
CA ALA A 11 32.54 20.46 43.02
C ALA A 11 32.20 18.96 43.05
N ALA A 12 31.44 18.51 44.06
CA ALA A 12 31.14 17.08 44.28
C ALA A 12 29.66 16.79 44.63
N LEU A 13 28.72 17.43 43.91
CA LEU A 13 27.28 17.28 44.15
C LEU A 13 26.50 17.28 42.82
N VAL A 14 26.91 16.41 41.89
CA VAL A 14 26.47 16.39 40.50
C VAL A 14 26.09 14.97 40.08
N LEU A 15 24.85 14.81 39.60
CA LEU A 15 24.34 13.66 38.82
C LEU A 15 24.31 12.26 39.47
N ALA A 16 23.88 12.16 40.74
CA ALA A 16 23.31 10.92 41.29
C ALA A 16 21.79 10.77 40.97
N GLY A 17 21.37 11.25 39.80
CA GLY A 17 19.96 11.23 39.36
C GLY A 17 19.67 10.01 38.50
N CYS A 18 19.40 8.86 39.13
CA CYS A 18 18.96 7.65 38.42
C CYS A 18 17.66 7.95 37.65
N GLY A 19 17.73 7.92 36.31
CA GLY A 19 16.69 8.36 35.40
C GLY A 19 15.56 7.35 35.26
N LYS A 20 14.80 7.12 36.35
CA LYS A 20 13.68 6.19 36.35
C LYS A 20 12.73 6.49 35.19
N ILE A 21 12.60 5.53 34.27
CA ILE A 21 11.58 5.52 33.22
C ILE A 21 10.22 5.80 33.89
N PRO A 22 9.48 6.84 33.48
CA PRO A 22 8.17 7.13 34.06
C PRO A 22 7.17 6.05 33.65
N ASP A 23 6.22 5.72 34.53
CA ASP A 23 5.17 4.74 34.25
C ASP A 23 4.11 5.35 33.32
N VAL A 24 4.43 5.39 32.03
CA VAL A 24 3.61 5.95 30.95
C VAL A 24 3.11 4.81 30.08
N THR A 25 1.82 4.83 29.78
CA THR A 25 1.25 4.01 28.70
C THR A 25 1.12 4.88 27.46
N VAL A 26 1.72 4.45 26.35
CA VAL A 26 1.50 5.02 25.02
C VAL A 26 0.43 4.19 24.33
N ASN A 27 -0.67 4.84 23.95
CA ASN A 27 -1.71 4.23 23.13
C ASN A 27 -1.42 4.51 21.65
N TYR A 28 -1.70 3.54 20.79
CA TYR A 28 -1.59 3.69 19.34
C TYR A 28 -2.79 3.09 18.62
N TYR A 29 -3.09 3.63 17.44
CA TYR A 29 -4.14 3.11 16.58
C TYR A 29 -3.63 2.00 15.67
N PHE A 30 -4.51 1.04 15.36
CA PHE A 30 -4.25 0.07 14.32
C PHE A 30 -4.50 0.68 12.93
N PRO A 31 -3.82 0.21 11.87
CA PRO A 31 -4.03 0.69 10.52
C PRO A 31 -5.32 0.17 9.88
N ARG A 32 -5.91 1.02 9.03
CA ARG A 32 -6.92 0.71 8.02
C ARG A 32 -6.41 1.20 6.66
N ALA A 33 -6.44 0.30 5.69
CA ALA A 33 -6.02 0.57 4.32
C ALA A 33 -7.23 0.97 3.45
N LYS A 34 -6.97 1.81 2.44
CA LYS A 34 -7.90 2.14 1.35
C LYS A 34 -7.12 2.12 0.05
N THR A 35 -7.58 1.36 -0.94
CA THR A 35 -6.96 1.32 -2.27
C THR A 35 -7.86 2.01 -3.27
N GLN A 36 -7.40 3.14 -3.80
CA GLN A 36 -8.07 3.82 -4.91
C GLN A 36 -7.56 3.27 -6.23
N PHE A 37 -8.49 2.93 -7.12
CA PHE A 37 -8.22 2.64 -8.51
C PHE A 37 -8.57 3.85 -9.36
N ALA A 38 -7.66 4.21 -10.25
CA ALA A 38 -7.91 5.08 -11.39
C ALA A 38 -7.70 4.24 -12.65
N VAL A 39 -8.73 4.14 -13.50
CA VAL A 39 -8.68 3.35 -14.73
C VAL A 39 -9.00 4.25 -15.90
N THR A 40 -8.17 4.15 -16.94
CA THR A 40 -8.27 4.94 -18.15
C THR A 40 -8.42 4.00 -19.34
N GLN A 41 -9.61 3.92 -19.91
CA GLN A 41 -9.88 3.16 -21.13
C GLN A 41 -9.87 4.11 -22.32
N THR A 42 -8.95 3.90 -23.25
CA THR A 42 -8.98 4.59 -24.55
C THR A 42 -9.58 3.66 -25.59
N VAL A 43 -10.73 4.06 -26.15
CA VAL A 43 -11.37 3.37 -27.27
C VAL A 43 -11.06 4.13 -28.56
N GLY A 44 -10.52 3.43 -29.56
CA GLY A 44 -10.17 3.98 -30.85
C GLY A 44 -10.69 3.14 -32.01
N CYS A 45 -11.02 3.77 -33.13
CA CYS A 45 -11.37 3.08 -34.36
C CYS A 45 -10.30 3.24 -35.43
N SER A 46 -10.03 2.17 -36.17
CA SER A 46 -9.15 2.21 -37.35
C SER A 46 -9.65 3.28 -38.33
N PRO A 47 -8.75 3.98 -39.05
CA PRO A 47 -9.13 4.82 -40.17
C PRO A 47 -10.02 4.07 -41.16
N LYS A 48 -10.92 4.81 -41.82
CA LYS A 48 -11.86 4.24 -42.79
C LYS A 48 -11.11 3.79 -44.04
N VAL A 49 -11.33 2.55 -44.45
CA VAL A 49 -10.90 2.04 -45.76
C VAL A 49 -12.16 1.61 -46.49
N ASP A 50 -12.32 2.03 -47.74
CA ASP A 50 -13.52 1.76 -48.55
C ASP A 50 -14.82 2.26 -47.88
N GLY A 51 -14.71 3.33 -47.08
CA GLY A 51 -15.82 3.99 -46.37
C GLY A 51 -16.21 3.40 -45.00
N LYS A 52 -15.69 2.22 -44.65
CA LYS A 52 -16.00 1.49 -43.41
C LYS A 52 -14.83 1.49 -42.42
N HIS A 53 -15.12 1.43 -41.13
CA HIS A 53 -14.11 1.06 -40.13
C HIS A 53 -13.87 -0.45 -40.15
N ARG A 54 -12.62 -0.88 -39.97
CA ARG A 54 -12.25 -2.31 -39.99
C ARG A 54 -12.11 -2.90 -38.58
N ILE A 55 -11.57 -2.14 -37.64
CA ILE A 55 -11.27 -2.60 -36.27
C ILE A 55 -11.60 -1.48 -35.27
N ILE A 56 -12.27 -1.82 -34.18
CA ILE A 56 -12.28 -1.03 -32.94
C ILE A 56 -11.25 -1.63 -31.99
N ARG A 57 -10.49 -0.80 -31.27
CA ARG A 57 -9.56 -1.25 -30.23
C ARG A 57 -9.86 -0.55 -28.92
N SER A 58 -9.67 -1.28 -27.82
CA SER A 58 -9.70 -0.75 -26.45
C SER A 58 -8.37 -1.07 -25.79
N VAL A 59 -7.72 -0.06 -25.21
CA VAL A 59 -6.57 -0.25 -24.34
C VAL A 59 -6.87 0.41 -23.01
N ILE A 60 -6.66 -0.34 -21.94
CA ILE A 60 -7.05 0.05 -20.59
C ILE A 60 -5.79 0.12 -19.73
N SER A 61 -5.55 1.28 -19.13
CA SER A 61 -4.50 1.51 -18.14
C SER A 61 -5.10 1.52 -16.74
N VAL A 62 -4.37 0.97 -15.76
CA VAL A 62 -4.83 0.81 -14.38
C VAL A 62 -3.75 1.33 -13.44
N ILE A 63 -4.09 2.32 -12.62
CA ILE A 63 -3.27 2.82 -11.52
C ILE A 63 -3.98 2.46 -10.20
N SER A 64 -3.22 1.90 -9.26
CA SER A 64 -3.69 1.53 -7.93
C SER A 64 -2.89 2.26 -6.86
N THR A 65 -3.54 3.12 -6.08
CA THR A 65 -2.92 3.90 -5.00
C THR A 65 -3.48 3.45 -3.65
N SER A 66 -2.66 2.76 -2.86
CA SER A 66 -3.01 2.42 -1.47
C SER A 66 -2.62 3.53 -0.51
N THR A 67 -3.57 3.93 0.34
CA THR A 67 -3.37 4.87 1.45
C THR A 67 -3.70 4.18 2.77
N ASN A 68 -3.00 4.54 3.83
CA ASN A 68 -3.17 3.95 5.15
C ASN A 68 -3.44 5.04 6.19
N SER A 69 -4.30 4.72 7.15
CA SER A 69 -4.82 5.65 8.17
C SER A 69 -5.20 4.90 9.44
N ALA A 70 -5.22 5.57 10.59
CA ALA A 70 -5.73 5.02 11.85
C ALA A 70 -7.19 4.53 11.73
N ASP A 71 -7.47 3.32 12.23
CA ASP A 71 -8.83 2.76 12.26
C ASP A 71 -9.66 3.27 13.44
N LEU A 72 -10.09 4.53 13.36
CA LEU A 72 -10.94 5.15 14.39
C LEU A 72 -12.34 4.50 14.51
N ASP A 73 -12.71 3.63 13.56
CA ASP A 73 -13.97 2.88 13.53
C ASP A 73 -13.86 1.48 14.17
N TRP A 74 -12.69 1.07 14.68
CA TRP A 74 -12.55 -0.19 15.42
C TRP A 74 -12.95 0.04 16.87
N LYS A 75 -14.09 -0.52 17.28
CA LYS A 75 -14.55 -0.46 18.68
C LYS A 75 -14.42 -1.81 19.39
N ASN A 76 -14.20 -1.75 20.69
CA ASN A 76 -14.36 -2.86 21.62
C ASN A 76 -15.85 -3.16 21.86
N GLU A 77 -16.16 -4.24 22.59
CA GLU A 77 -17.54 -4.64 22.95
C GLU A 77 -18.29 -3.59 23.77
N ASP A 78 -17.58 -2.76 24.55
CA ASP A 78 -18.13 -1.65 25.33
C ASP A 78 -18.33 -0.36 24.50
N GLY A 79 -18.01 -0.38 23.20
CA GLY A 79 -18.07 0.79 22.31
C GLY A 79 -16.86 1.73 22.42
N SER A 80 -15.90 1.48 23.31
CA SER A 80 -14.65 2.24 23.38
C SER A 80 -13.80 2.02 22.12
N LEU A 81 -12.93 2.97 21.79
CA LEU A 81 -12.02 2.85 20.65
C LEU A 81 -10.92 1.82 20.95
N HIS A 82 -10.84 0.77 20.14
CA HIS A 82 -9.80 -0.25 20.26
C HIS A 82 -8.44 0.37 19.91
N GLN A 83 -7.51 0.32 20.86
CA GLN A 83 -6.15 0.86 20.75
C GLN A 83 -5.17 -0.20 21.25
N GLY A 84 -4.01 -0.29 20.62
CA GLY A 84 -2.89 -1.02 21.21
C GLY A 84 -2.26 -0.20 22.32
N HIS A 85 -1.78 -0.87 23.37
CA HIS A 85 -1.22 -0.22 24.56
C HIS A 85 0.20 -0.70 24.83
N LEU A 86 1.16 0.23 24.86
CA LEU A 86 2.54 -0.05 25.24
C LEU A 86 2.87 0.65 26.56
N ARG A 87 3.16 -0.14 27.60
CA ARG A 87 3.58 0.39 28.91
C ARG A 87 5.09 0.52 28.96
N TYR A 88 5.61 1.72 29.18
CA TYR A 88 7.05 1.96 29.27
C TYR A 88 7.72 1.20 30.42
N HIS A 89 6.97 0.91 31.49
CA HIS A 89 7.43 0.07 32.60
C HIS A 89 7.79 -1.36 32.15
N ALA A 90 7.22 -1.87 31.06
CA ALA A 90 7.57 -3.20 30.52
C ALA A 90 9.03 -3.33 30.08
N PHE A 91 9.69 -2.23 29.70
CA PHE A 91 11.11 -2.21 29.33
C PHE A 91 12.05 -2.04 30.53
N ARG A 92 11.52 -1.97 31.76
CA ARG A 92 12.31 -1.64 32.94
C ARG A 92 12.90 -2.88 33.60
N GLY A 93 14.22 -3.00 33.58
CA GLY A 93 14.94 -4.01 34.35
C GLY A 93 14.98 -3.68 35.84
N MET A 94 15.30 -4.69 36.66
CA MET A 94 15.50 -4.47 38.11
C MET A 94 16.70 -3.55 38.40
N PHE A 95 17.73 -3.59 37.54
CA PHE A 95 18.97 -2.82 37.68
C PHE A 95 19.38 -2.03 36.42
N ASN A 96 18.67 -2.19 35.30
CA ASN A 96 18.95 -1.49 34.05
C ASN A 96 17.93 -0.37 33.82
N ASP A 97 18.42 0.86 33.68
CA ASP A 97 17.70 1.89 32.94
C ASP A 97 17.70 1.50 31.44
N ALA A 98 16.60 1.78 30.74
CA ALA A 98 16.41 1.41 29.34
C ALA A 98 15.84 2.58 28.54
N ASP A 99 16.54 2.94 27.47
CA ASP A 99 16.11 3.98 26.54
C ASP A 99 15.12 3.36 25.53
N ALA A 100 13.84 3.73 25.64
CA ALA A 100 12.76 3.25 24.79
C ALA A 100 12.19 4.37 23.91
N THR A 101 12.52 4.35 22.62
CA THR A 101 11.96 5.24 21.61
C THR A 101 10.78 4.56 20.92
N VAL A 102 9.63 5.20 20.93
CA VAL A 102 8.43 4.75 20.20
C VAL A 102 8.14 5.77 19.11
N THR A 103 8.17 5.34 17.84
CA THR A 103 7.80 6.19 16.72
C THR A 103 6.35 5.92 16.34
N LEU A 104 5.53 6.97 16.42
CA LEU A 104 4.17 6.97 15.87
C LEU A 104 4.15 7.71 14.53
N THR A 105 3.23 7.32 13.65
CA THR A 105 2.90 8.08 12.45
C THR A 105 2.18 9.39 12.83
N PRO A 106 2.08 10.39 11.91
CA PRO A 106 1.33 11.63 12.18
C PRO A 106 -0.15 11.43 12.55
N ASP A 107 -0.73 10.29 12.15
CA ASP A 107 -2.09 9.87 12.49
C ASP A 107 -2.17 8.91 13.70
N GLY A 108 -1.08 8.72 14.44
CA GLY A 108 -1.07 7.99 15.71
C GLY A 108 -1.03 6.46 15.60
N ARG A 109 -0.70 5.89 14.44
CA ARG A 109 -0.39 4.46 14.30
C ARG A 109 1.02 4.18 14.80
N LEU A 110 1.28 2.96 15.26
CA LEU A 110 2.64 2.53 15.58
C LEU A 110 3.46 2.34 14.30
N ALA A 111 4.63 2.97 14.21
CA ALA A 111 5.57 2.81 13.09
C ALA A 111 6.79 1.98 13.49
N SER A 112 7.35 2.22 14.69
CA SER A 112 8.43 1.41 15.25
C SER A 112 8.54 1.53 16.77
N ILE A 113 9.21 0.55 17.38
CA ILE A 113 9.73 0.64 18.74
C ILE A 113 11.21 0.28 18.68
N ASN A 114 12.04 1.04 19.38
CA ASN A 114 13.45 0.77 19.55
C ASN A 114 13.82 0.98 21.02
N ALA A 115 14.07 -0.12 21.73
CA ALA A 115 14.36 -0.14 23.15
C ALA A 115 15.72 -0.79 23.41
N THR A 116 16.60 -0.11 24.16
CA THR A 116 17.90 -0.63 24.55
C THR A 116 18.13 -0.48 26.05
N SER A 117 18.31 -1.60 26.76
CA SER A 117 18.80 -1.63 28.15
C SER A 117 20.30 -1.95 28.18
N GLY A 118 21.06 -1.38 29.14
CA GLY A 118 22.53 -1.29 28.99
C GLY A 118 23.40 -1.53 30.23
N GLY A 119 23.95 -2.73 30.36
CA GLY A 119 25.19 -3.00 31.11
C GLY A 119 26.48 -2.61 30.35
N GLN A 120 27.59 -2.40 31.06
CA GLN A 120 28.78 -1.65 30.56
C GLN A 120 29.78 -2.40 29.60
N GLY A 121 29.39 -3.43 28.83
CA GLY A 121 30.29 -4.19 27.92
C GLY A 121 30.40 -3.68 26.45
N GLY A 122 31.29 -4.24 25.59
CA GLY A 122 31.49 -3.91 24.14
C GLY A 122 31.16 -5.04 23.12
N ALA A 123 30.82 -4.76 21.83
CA ALA A 123 30.10 -5.70 20.89
C ALA A 123 30.75 -6.02 19.51
N ILE A 124 30.34 -7.17 18.91
CA ILE A 124 30.54 -7.75 17.54
C ILE A 124 29.38 -8.79 17.27
N VAL A 125 28.73 -9.12 16.10
CA VAL A 125 28.48 -8.56 14.73
C VAL A 125 27.31 -9.34 14.01
N LYS A 126 26.42 -8.68 13.19
CA LYS A 126 25.93 -9.04 11.79
C LYS A 126 24.42 -8.99 11.35
N SER A 127 24.14 -8.12 10.34
CA SER A 127 23.31 -8.16 9.07
C SER A 127 21.91 -8.80 8.82
N LEU A 128 21.21 -8.17 7.83
CA LEU A 128 20.17 -8.63 6.85
C LEU A 128 18.67 -8.62 7.29
N ALA A 129 17.66 -8.46 6.42
CA ALA A 129 17.57 -8.32 4.94
C ALA A 129 16.38 -7.44 4.47
N THR A 130 16.29 -7.10 3.17
CA THR A 130 15.22 -6.25 2.57
C THR A 130 14.46 -6.98 1.45
N VAL A 131 13.13 -6.81 1.38
CA VAL A 131 12.28 -7.42 0.33
C VAL A 131 12.06 -6.44 -0.84
N VAL A 132 12.22 -6.94 -2.08
CA VAL A 132 12.01 -6.18 -3.32
C VAL A 132 10.61 -6.51 -3.89
N GLY A 133 9.84 -5.49 -4.25
CA GLY A 133 8.54 -5.65 -4.92
C GLY A 133 8.71 -6.05 -6.40
N ALA A 134 7.88 -6.98 -6.87
CA ALA A 134 7.94 -7.46 -8.25
C ALA A 134 7.25 -6.50 -9.23
N VAL A 135 7.94 -6.11 -10.29
CA VAL A 135 7.33 -5.43 -11.45
C VAL A 135 6.76 -6.51 -12.38
N ALA A 136 5.45 -6.49 -12.60
CA ALA A 136 4.80 -7.38 -13.55
C ALA A 136 5.16 -6.97 -14.99
N LEU A 137 5.82 -7.87 -15.73
CA LEU A 137 6.17 -7.63 -17.13
C LEU A 137 4.94 -7.80 -18.03
N LEU A 138 4.44 -6.69 -18.58
CA LEU A 138 3.47 -6.71 -19.68
C LEU A 138 4.17 -7.22 -20.95
N GLY A 139 3.94 -8.48 -21.29
CA GLY A 139 4.32 -9.02 -22.59
C GLY A 139 3.48 -8.42 -23.72
N PRO A 140 3.98 -8.41 -24.97
CA PRO A 140 3.19 -7.94 -26.12
C PRO A 140 1.95 -8.83 -26.30
N PRO A 141 0.77 -8.26 -26.60
CA PRO A 141 -0.46 -9.03 -26.74
C PRO A 141 -0.40 -9.97 -27.96
N PRO A 142 -1.02 -11.16 -27.89
CA PRO A 142 -1.08 -12.09 -29.03
C PRO A 142 -1.90 -11.48 -30.17
N VAL A 143 -1.33 -11.44 -31.37
CA VAL A 143 -2.01 -10.94 -32.57
C VAL A 143 -3.00 -12.00 -33.08
N GLY A 144 -4.21 -11.99 -32.53
CA GLY A 144 -5.32 -12.83 -32.99
C GLY A 144 -5.80 -12.45 -34.39
N ALA A 145 -6.41 -13.41 -35.09
CA ALA A 145 -7.07 -13.15 -36.38
C ALA A 145 -8.39 -12.38 -36.15
N PHE A 146 -8.47 -11.17 -36.69
CA PHE A 146 -9.62 -10.28 -36.52
C PHE A 146 -10.88 -10.82 -37.22
N VAL A 147 -11.97 -10.98 -36.47
CA VAL A 147 -13.31 -11.26 -37.02
C VAL A 147 -13.97 -9.94 -37.42
N GLU A 148 -14.46 -9.88 -38.66
CA GLU A 148 -14.91 -8.65 -39.31
C GLU A 148 -16.32 -8.20 -38.84
N THR A 149 -16.68 -6.95 -39.14
CA THR A 149 -17.98 -6.29 -38.85
C THR A 149 -18.31 -6.04 -37.37
N VAL A 150 -17.50 -5.19 -36.74
CA VAL A 150 -18.02 -4.30 -35.68
C VAL A 150 -18.89 -3.21 -36.33
N GLU A 151 -20.00 -2.82 -35.70
CA GLU A 151 -20.91 -1.82 -36.27
C GLU A 151 -20.24 -0.45 -36.48
N ASP A 152 -20.26 0.08 -37.71
CA ASP A 152 -19.77 1.44 -38.04
C ASP A 152 -20.38 2.52 -37.12
N LYS A 153 -21.60 2.30 -36.59
CA LYS A 153 -22.27 3.18 -35.63
C LYS A 153 -21.49 3.38 -34.32
N ALA A 154 -20.78 2.36 -33.85
CA ALA A 154 -19.94 2.49 -32.65
C ALA A 154 -18.79 3.46 -32.92
N CYS A 155 -18.15 3.34 -34.09
CA CYS A 155 -17.11 4.25 -34.53
C CYS A 155 -17.64 5.65 -34.89
N GLU A 156 -18.88 5.79 -35.34
CA GLU A 156 -19.55 7.10 -35.45
C GLU A 156 -19.63 7.80 -34.08
N LYS A 157 -19.85 7.06 -32.98
CA LYS A 157 -19.80 7.64 -31.63
C LYS A 157 -18.37 7.91 -31.15
N VAL A 158 -17.39 7.09 -31.53
CA VAL A 158 -15.96 7.41 -31.29
C VAL A 158 -15.56 8.71 -32.02
N ASP A 159 -15.89 8.86 -33.30
CA ASP A 159 -15.68 10.09 -34.08
C ASP A 159 -16.39 11.31 -33.42
N ALA A 160 -17.62 11.15 -32.93
CA ALA A 160 -18.41 12.23 -32.34
C ALA A 160 -17.95 12.70 -30.95
N PHE A 161 -17.28 11.84 -30.17
CA PHE A 161 -16.75 12.17 -28.83
C PHE A 161 -15.21 12.31 -28.81
N SER A 162 -14.53 12.17 -29.95
CA SER A 162 -13.07 12.26 -30.03
C SER A 162 -12.56 13.66 -29.68
N ALA A 163 -11.82 13.77 -28.57
CA ALA A 163 -11.18 15.03 -28.16
C ALA A 163 -10.04 15.45 -29.12
N VAL A 164 -9.53 14.51 -29.92
CA VAL A 164 -8.70 14.81 -31.10
C VAL A 164 -9.64 15.04 -32.27
N PRO A 165 -9.82 16.29 -32.76
CA PRO A 165 -10.62 16.52 -33.96
C PRO A 165 -9.93 15.87 -35.15
N ALA A 166 -10.72 15.18 -35.98
CA ALA A 166 -10.25 14.54 -37.19
C ALA A 166 -9.55 15.56 -38.11
N ALA A 167 -8.25 15.38 -38.35
CA ALA A 167 -7.48 16.22 -39.26
C ALA A 167 -8.11 16.24 -40.65
N SER A 168 -8.33 17.43 -41.20
CA SER A 168 -9.01 17.64 -42.49
C SER A 168 -8.07 17.31 -43.67
N GLY A 169 -8.11 16.08 -44.14
CA GLY A 169 -7.38 15.59 -45.31
C GLY A 169 -7.25 14.06 -45.29
N ASP A 170 -6.56 13.48 -46.27
CA ASP A 170 -6.39 12.03 -46.39
C ASP A 170 -5.61 11.40 -45.21
N ALA A 171 -4.80 12.21 -44.51
CA ALA A 171 -4.14 11.85 -43.27
C ALA A 171 -5.07 11.99 -42.03
N LYS A 172 -6.33 11.53 -42.14
CA LYS A 172 -7.28 11.55 -41.02
C LYS A 172 -6.74 10.68 -39.88
N GLY A 173 -6.32 11.31 -38.79
CA GLY A 173 -5.86 10.63 -37.58
C GLY A 173 -6.92 9.68 -37.01
N ALA A 174 -6.49 8.68 -36.24
CA ALA A 174 -7.40 7.80 -35.51
C ALA A 174 -8.23 8.62 -34.51
N SER A 175 -9.54 8.45 -34.54
CA SER A 175 -10.44 9.06 -33.56
C SER A 175 -10.33 8.27 -32.26
N LEU A 176 -10.13 8.97 -31.14
CA LEU A 176 -9.85 8.37 -29.82
C LEU A 176 -10.75 9.00 -28.76
N VAL A 177 -11.53 8.15 -28.08
CA VAL A 177 -12.31 8.51 -26.90
C VAL A 177 -11.63 7.93 -25.67
N THR A 178 -11.22 8.80 -24.75
CA THR A 178 -10.72 8.41 -23.44
C THR A 178 -11.85 8.43 -22.42
N LEU A 179 -12.06 7.32 -21.72
CA LEU A 179 -13.02 7.15 -20.64
C LEU A 179 -12.25 6.91 -19.35
N SER A 180 -12.49 7.77 -18.36
CA SER A 180 -11.89 7.68 -17.03
C SER A 180 -12.90 7.11 -16.04
N TYR A 181 -12.42 6.24 -15.16
CA TYR A 181 -13.16 5.61 -14.07
C TYR A 181 -12.35 5.77 -12.78
N SER A 182 -13.02 6.04 -11.65
CA SER A 182 -12.37 5.92 -10.34
C SER A 182 -13.26 5.23 -9.32
N VAL A 183 -12.65 4.33 -8.55
CA VAL A 183 -13.28 3.51 -7.51
C VAL A 183 -12.34 3.48 -6.31
N THR A 184 -12.81 4.02 -5.18
CA THR A 184 -12.11 3.88 -3.89
C THR A 184 -12.63 2.64 -3.17
N VAL A 185 -11.77 1.61 -3.06
CA VAL A 185 -12.04 0.41 -2.26
C VAL A 185 -11.60 0.69 -0.83
N ILE A 186 -12.56 0.88 0.08
CA ILE A 186 -12.29 0.87 1.52
C ILE A 186 -12.32 -0.59 1.97
N HIS A 187 -11.21 -1.07 2.50
CA HIS A 187 -11.07 -2.45 2.92
C HIS A 187 -11.77 -2.65 4.28
N LYS A 188 -12.71 -3.60 4.37
CA LYS A 188 -13.20 -4.06 5.67
C LYS A 188 -12.39 -5.26 6.10
N ALA A 189 -11.96 -5.24 7.35
CA ALA A 189 -11.66 -6.49 8.02
C ALA A 189 -12.97 -7.19 8.38
N VAL A 190 -13.18 -8.39 7.83
CA VAL A 190 -14.22 -9.32 8.30
C VAL A 190 -13.64 -10.13 9.45
N THR A 191 -14.34 -10.15 10.57
CA THR A 191 -13.94 -10.86 11.79
C THR A 191 -14.40 -12.31 11.72
N GLY A 192 -13.46 -13.28 11.67
CA GLY A 192 -13.79 -14.70 11.72
C GLY A 192 -12.98 -15.59 10.78
N ALA A 193 -13.17 -16.90 10.92
CA ALA A 193 -12.41 -17.94 10.18
C ALA A 193 -12.71 -18.01 8.67
N ASP A 194 -13.65 -17.20 8.18
CA ASP A 194 -13.88 -16.98 6.75
C ASP A 194 -13.68 -15.49 6.43
N PRO A 195 -12.43 -15.04 6.20
CA PRO A 195 -12.14 -13.69 5.74
C PRO A 195 -12.53 -13.54 4.26
N THR A 196 -13.83 -13.58 3.99
CA THR A 196 -14.43 -13.09 2.75
C THR A 196 -14.12 -11.61 2.66
N PHE A 197 -13.17 -11.25 1.79
CA PHE A 197 -12.78 -9.85 1.66
C PHE A 197 -14.00 -9.01 1.24
N ALA A 198 -14.44 -8.15 2.15
CA ALA A 198 -15.57 -7.27 1.96
C ALA A 198 -15.09 -5.86 1.63
N VAL A 199 -15.61 -5.31 0.54
CA VAL A 199 -15.44 -3.89 0.24
C VAL A 199 -16.42 -3.13 1.15
N ASP A 200 -15.89 -2.52 2.19
CA ASP A 200 -16.65 -1.84 3.25
C ASP A 200 -17.58 -0.77 2.65
N LYS A 201 -17.02 0.00 1.72
CA LYS A 201 -17.60 1.14 1.03
C LYS A 201 -16.93 1.27 -0.33
N VAL A 202 -17.70 1.53 -1.38
CA VAL A 202 -17.19 2.17 -2.60
C VAL A 202 -17.85 3.52 -2.83
N SER A 203 -17.00 4.51 -3.06
CA SER A 203 -17.33 5.73 -3.76
C SER A 203 -16.75 5.64 -5.17
N SER A 204 -17.64 5.68 -6.16
CA SER A 204 -17.34 6.12 -7.52
C SER A 204 -18.09 7.43 -7.77
N SER A 205 -17.58 8.28 -8.64
CA SER A 205 -18.16 9.60 -8.89
C SER A 205 -19.57 9.49 -9.47
N GLY A 206 -20.58 9.96 -8.72
CA GLY A 206 -21.98 9.98 -9.15
C GLY A 206 -22.84 8.79 -8.71
N TYR A 207 -22.35 7.95 -7.79
CA TYR A 207 -23.14 6.87 -7.16
C TYR A 207 -23.14 7.02 -5.63
N ASP A 208 -24.26 6.60 -5.02
CA ASP A 208 -24.36 6.45 -3.55
C ASP A 208 -23.35 5.41 -3.04
N GLU A 209 -22.90 5.60 -1.80
CA GLU A 209 -21.93 4.72 -1.15
C GLU A 209 -22.48 3.29 -0.99
N GLN A 210 -21.88 2.32 -1.68
CA GLN A 210 -22.32 0.92 -1.63
C GLN A 210 -21.44 0.11 -0.68
N SER A 211 -22.08 -0.61 0.25
CA SER A 211 -21.43 -1.43 1.27
C SER A 211 -21.86 -2.90 1.20
N GLY A 212 -20.99 -3.78 1.69
CA GLY A 212 -21.24 -5.22 1.86
C GLY A 212 -20.29 -6.13 1.08
N ASP A 213 -20.25 -7.40 1.48
CA ASP A 213 -19.41 -8.45 0.90
C ASP A 213 -19.62 -8.59 -0.62
N ARG A 214 -18.60 -8.21 -1.40
CA ARG A 214 -18.64 -8.24 -2.87
C ARG A 214 -17.33 -8.73 -3.45
N THR A 215 -17.42 -9.85 -4.17
CA THR A 215 -16.30 -10.41 -4.94
C THR A 215 -16.15 -9.79 -6.32
N ASN A 216 -17.17 -9.11 -6.86
CA ASN A 216 -17.17 -8.48 -8.17
C ASN A 216 -17.80 -7.08 -8.11
N MET A 217 -17.28 -6.14 -8.90
CA MET A 217 -17.82 -4.78 -9.01
C MET A 217 -17.54 -4.15 -10.39
N THR A 218 -18.60 -3.86 -11.14
CA THR A 218 -18.50 -3.10 -12.39
C THR A 218 -18.21 -1.63 -12.11
N PHE A 219 -17.27 -1.06 -12.85
CA PHE A 219 -16.86 0.33 -12.73
C PHE A 219 -17.81 1.26 -13.50
N VAL A 220 -17.97 2.47 -12.96
CA VAL A 220 -18.79 3.54 -13.52
C VAL A 220 -17.85 4.63 -14.05
N PRO A 221 -18.06 5.15 -15.28
CA PRO A 221 -17.28 6.26 -15.81
C PRO A 221 -17.48 7.52 -14.95
N ASP A 222 -16.49 8.42 -14.95
CA ASP A 222 -16.66 9.73 -14.33
C ASP A 222 -17.69 10.61 -15.07
N ALA A 223 -18.10 11.71 -14.43
CA ALA A 223 -19.15 12.59 -14.95
C ALA A 223 -18.81 13.23 -16.31
N ALA A 224 -17.53 13.38 -16.64
CA ALA A 224 -17.09 13.88 -17.95
C ALA A 224 -17.10 12.77 -19.02
N SER A 225 -16.74 11.56 -18.63
CA SER A 225 -16.68 10.36 -19.49
C SER A 225 -18.08 9.76 -19.74
N LYS A 226 -19.04 9.98 -18.83
CA LYS A 226 -20.36 9.33 -18.87
C LYS A 226 -21.14 9.53 -20.18
N PRO A 227 -21.22 10.72 -20.81
CA PRO A 227 -21.99 10.89 -22.05
C PRO A 227 -21.43 10.06 -23.21
N ALA A 228 -20.09 9.98 -23.32
CA ALA A 228 -19.42 9.16 -24.31
C ALA A 228 -19.57 7.65 -24.01
N TYR A 229 -19.44 7.26 -22.74
CA TYR A 229 -19.67 5.89 -22.27
C TYR A 229 -21.10 5.42 -22.55
N ASP A 230 -22.13 6.23 -22.23
CA ASP A 230 -23.53 5.86 -22.43
C ASP A 230 -23.82 5.64 -23.93
N ALA A 231 -23.30 6.52 -24.79
CA ALA A 231 -23.43 6.40 -26.25
C ALA A 231 -22.71 5.18 -26.82
N LEU A 232 -21.49 4.86 -26.33
CA LEU A 232 -20.72 3.69 -26.74
C LEU A 232 -21.35 2.38 -26.23
N ARG A 233 -21.78 2.34 -24.95
CA ARG A 233 -22.47 1.20 -24.33
C ARG A 233 -23.78 0.90 -25.03
N GLY A 234 -24.47 1.91 -25.56
CA GLY A 234 -25.65 1.73 -26.41
C GLY A 234 -25.40 0.94 -27.71
N GLN A 235 -24.14 0.76 -28.15
CA GLN A 235 -23.76 -0.01 -29.35
C GLN A 235 -22.90 -1.24 -29.03
N LEU A 236 -22.03 -1.15 -28.01
CA LEU A 236 -21.06 -2.17 -27.63
C LEU A 236 -21.52 -3.05 -26.45
N GLY A 237 -22.62 -2.68 -25.78
CA GLY A 237 -23.23 -3.45 -24.70
C GLY A 237 -22.26 -3.69 -23.52
N GLU A 238 -22.18 -4.94 -23.08
CA GLU A 238 -21.32 -5.36 -21.95
C GLU A 238 -19.83 -5.22 -22.25
N ARG A 239 -19.41 -5.04 -23.51
CA ARG A 239 -18.00 -4.80 -23.86
C ARG A 239 -17.45 -3.47 -23.32
N MET A 240 -18.32 -2.56 -22.86
CA MET A 240 -17.92 -1.35 -22.13
C MET A 240 -17.80 -1.57 -20.62
N ALA A 241 -18.09 -2.76 -20.09
CA ALA A 241 -17.96 -3.04 -18.67
C ALA A 241 -16.50 -3.37 -18.30
N THR A 242 -15.86 -2.48 -17.54
CA THR A 242 -14.68 -2.83 -16.73
C THR A 242 -15.15 -3.31 -15.36
N THR A 243 -14.60 -4.39 -14.82
CA THR A 243 -15.05 -5.01 -13.57
C THR A 243 -13.87 -5.37 -12.68
N LEU A 244 -13.79 -4.75 -11.50
CA LEU A 244 -12.91 -5.20 -10.42
C LEU A 244 -13.41 -6.54 -9.89
N LYS A 245 -12.51 -7.51 -9.79
CA LYS A 245 -12.73 -8.83 -9.18
C LYS A 245 -11.76 -9.03 -8.03
N VAL A 246 -12.31 -9.50 -6.91
CA VAL A 246 -11.55 -9.94 -5.76
C VAL A 246 -11.15 -11.40 -6.01
N ILE A 247 -9.91 -11.62 -6.45
CA ILE A 247 -9.38 -12.95 -6.74
C ILE A 247 -8.76 -13.54 -5.46
N SER A 248 -9.50 -13.47 -4.35
CA SER A 248 -9.02 -14.01 -3.07
C SER A 248 -9.25 -15.52 -3.04
N THR A 249 -8.17 -16.30 -3.06
CA THR A 249 -8.20 -17.69 -2.62
C THR A 249 -7.75 -17.77 -1.17
N LYS A 250 -8.33 -18.68 -0.38
CA LYS A 250 -7.88 -18.90 1.02
C LYS A 250 -6.43 -19.39 1.11
N ALA A 251 -5.90 -19.99 0.04
CA ALA A 251 -4.53 -20.50 -0.01
C ALA A 251 -3.46 -19.39 -0.10
N ASP A 252 -3.82 -18.21 -0.63
CA ASP A 252 -2.90 -17.09 -0.81
C ASP A 252 -2.71 -16.24 0.46
N GLN A 253 -3.57 -16.42 1.47
CA GLN A 253 -3.60 -15.60 2.68
C GLN A 253 -2.44 -15.93 3.64
N ARG A 254 -1.25 -15.48 3.26
CA ARG A 254 -0.06 -15.45 4.13
C ARG A 254 -0.23 -14.40 5.22
N MET A 255 -0.87 -14.78 6.33
CA MET A 255 -0.64 -14.08 7.60
C MET A 255 0.87 -14.08 7.86
N MET A 256 1.45 -12.93 8.18
CA MET A 256 2.82 -12.87 8.70
C MET A 256 2.84 -13.37 10.16
N THR A 257 2.69 -14.68 10.34
CA THR A 257 3.00 -15.33 11.61
C THR A 257 4.49 -15.13 11.89
N SER A 258 4.81 -14.33 12.92
CA SER A 258 6.19 -14.13 13.35
C SER A 258 6.85 -15.48 13.59
N THR A 259 7.94 -15.76 12.88
CA THR A 259 8.79 -16.95 13.08
C THR A 259 9.71 -16.82 14.29
N ALA A 260 9.42 -15.88 15.20
CA ALA A 260 10.01 -15.84 16.53
C ALA A 260 9.84 -17.21 17.20
N PRO A 261 10.90 -17.76 17.83
CA PRO A 261 10.87 -19.12 18.35
C PRO A 261 9.80 -19.25 19.44
N THR A 262 8.92 -20.25 19.30
CA THR A 262 7.85 -20.59 20.27
C THR A 262 8.38 -21.06 21.62
N THR A 263 9.70 -21.11 21.81
CA THR A 263 10.39 -21.42 23.06
C THR A 263 10.64 -20.20 23.96
N VAL A 264 9.95 -19.08 23.75
CA VAL A 264 9.77 -18.07 24.81
C VAL A 264 8.93 -18.73 25.92
N THR A 265 9.59 -19.21 26.98
CA THR A 265 8.98 -20.04 28.03
C THR A 265 8.07 -19.25 28.99
N SER A 266 6.92 -18.82 28.46
CA SER A 266 5.64 -18.56 29.15
C SER A 266 5.65 -17.79 30.48
N GLY A 267 6.64 -16.93 30.75
CA GLY A 267 6.80 -16.27 32.04
C GLY A 267 7.23 -14.81 32.00
N GLU A 268 8.23 -14.46 31.17
CA GLU A 268 8.96 -13.18 31.30
C GLU A 268 9.00 -12.39 29.98
N GLY A 269 7.82 -11.98 29.51
CA GLY A 269 7.69 -11.04 28.39
C GLY A 269 6.38 -10.28 28.38
N PHE A 270 6.41 -9.02 27.94
CA PHE A 270 5.21 -8.19 27.78
C PHE A 270 4.62 -8.38 26.37
N PRO A 271 3.31 -8.64 26.23
CA PRO A 271 2.67 -8.82 24.93
C PRO A 271 2.47 -7.47 24.23
N LEU A 272 3.12 -7.27 23.09
CA LEU A 272 2.87 -6.16 22.17
C LEU A 272 1.79 -6.54 21.17
N GLU A 273 0.68 -5.80 21.19
CA GLU A 273 -0.47 -6.08 20.34
C GLU A 273 -0.29 -5.49 18.94
N LEU A 274 -0.19 -6.36 17.93
CA LEU A 274 0.04 -5.98 16.53
C LEU A 274 -1.12 -6.46 15.64
N ASN A 275 -1.42 -5.71 14.58
CA ASN A 275 -2.49 -6.09 13.66
C ASN A 275 -2.04 -7.23 12.74
N LYS A 276 -2.90 -8.25 12.56
CA LYS A 276 -2.71 -9.22 11.47
C LYS A 276 -2.88 -8.51 10.13
N VAL A 277 -2.07 -8.91 9.15
CA VAL A 277 -2.18 -8.44 7.77
C VAL A 277 -2.41 -9.63 6.88
N ALA A 278 -3.52 -9.62 6.17
CA ALA A 278 -3.80 -10.55 5.08
C ALA A 278 -3.21 -10.01 3.77
N VAL A 279 -2.93 -10.89 2.82
CA VAL A 279 -2.61 -10.50 1.44
C VAL A 279 -3.75 -10.95 0.55
N VAL A 280 -4.30 -10.03 -0.24
CA VAL A 280 -5.45 -10.28 -1.12
C VAL A 280 -5.06 -9.95 -2.56
N ASN A 281 -5.19 -10.93 -3.45
CA ASN A 281 -5.03 -10.71 -4.87
C ASN A 281 -6.28 -9.99 -5.41
N LEU A 282 -6.11 -8.75 -5.85
CA LEU A 282 -7.13 -8.00 -6.57
C LEU A 282 -6.82 -8.07 -8.05
N GLY A 283 -7.84 -8.25 -8.89
CA GLY A 283 -7.74 -8.22 -10.33
C GLY A 283 -8.76 -7.26 -10.92
N ILE A 284 -8.45 -6.64 -12.06
CA ILE A 284 -9.44 -5.92 -12.85
C ILE A 284 -9.55 -6.62 -14.19
N ASP A 285 -10.78 -6.98 -14.53
CA ASP A 285 -11.15 -7.58 -15.80
C ASP A 285 -11.74 -6.50 -16.71
N GLY A 286 -11.41 -6.54 -17.99
CA GLY A 286 -11.88 -5.58 -18.96
C GLY A 286 -11.77 -6.10 -20.39
N HIS A 287 -12.47 -5.44 -21.29
CA HIS A 287 -12.39 -5.72 -22.72
C HIS A 287 -11.24 -4.88 -23.32
N ALA A 288 -10.05 -5.48 -23.39
CA ALA A 288 -8.88 -4.91 -24.04
C ALA A 288 -8.59 -5.61 -25.38
N GLY A 289 -7.81 -4.96 -26.25
CA GLY A 289 -7.59 -5.45 -27.62
C GLY A 289 -8.84 -5.28 -28.49
N ASP A 290 -9.35 -6.40 -29.03
CA ASP A 290 -10.50 -6.45 -29.96
C ASP A 290 -11.88 -6.26 -29.29
N MET A 291 -11.91 -6.19 -27.96
CA MET A 291 -13.12 -6.17 -27.12
C MET A 291 -14.05 -7.38 -27.23
N LEU A 292 -13.67 -8.45 -27.95
CA LEU A 292 -14.50 -9.66 -28.08
C LEU A 292 -14.48 -10.50 -26.79
N GLN A 293 -13.36 -10.50 -26.06
CA GLN A 293 -13.18 -11.24 -24.82
C GLN A 293 -12.90 -10.29 -23.65
N SER A 294 -13.46 -10.61 -22.48
CA SER A 294 -13.05 -10.00 -21.21
C SER A 294 -11.81 -10.73 -20.71
N THR A 295 -10.74 -10.00 -20.44
CA THR A 295 -9.48 -10.55 -19.92
C THR A 295 -9.07 -9.82 -18.66
N GLN A 296 -8.26 -10.46 -17.81
CA GLN A 296 -7.68 -9.79 -16.66
C GLN A 296 -6.61 -8.80 -17.14
N ILE A 297 -6.94 -7.51 -17.15
CA ILE A 297 -6.08 -6.42 -17.63
C ILE A 297 -5.08 -5.95 -16.56
N TRP A 298 -5.35 -6.25 -15.29
CA TRP A 298 -4.48 -5.91 -14.15
C TRP A 298 -4.65 -6.93 -13.03
N GLY A 299 -3.58 -7.17 -12.27
CA GLY A 299 -3.61 -7.97 -11.06
C GLY A 299 -2.48 -7.60 -10.12
N SER A 300 -2.77 -7.52 -8.82
CA SER A 300 -1.74 -7.30 -7.80
C SER A 300 -2.14 -7.85 -6.42
N ALA A 301 -1.13 -8.24 -5.66
CA ALA A 301 -1.25 -8.67 -4.28
C ALA A 301 -1.24 -7.44 -3.35
N VAL A 302 -2.40 -7.09 -2.79
CA VAL A 302 -2.55 -5.94 -1.88
C VAL A 302 -2.52 -6.45 -0.43
N PRO A 303 -1.60 -5.95 0.43
CA PRO A 303 -1.66 -6.22 1.87
C PRO A 303 -2.79 -5.41 2.51
N ILE A 304 -3.54 -6.05 3.40
CA ILE A 304 -4.74 -5.50 4.03
C ILE A 304 -4.71 -5.77 5.54
N PRO A 305 -4.75 -4.72 6.39
CA PRO A 305 -4.83 -4.88 7.84
C PRO A 305 -6.20 -5.45 8.23
N MET A 306 -6.20 -6.35 9.22
CA MET A 306 -7.42 -6.97 9.75
C MET A 306 -7.97 -6.18 10.94
N ARG A 307 -8.97 -6.76 11.61
CA ARG A 307 -9.45 -6.37 12.95
C ARG A 307 -9.27 -7.56 13.89
N GLU A 308 -8.12 -8.21 13.72
CA GLU A 308 -7.65 -9.32 14.51
C GLU A 308 -6.21 -9.02 14.88
N THR A 309 -5.89 -9.06 16.16
CA THR A 309 -4.54 -8.81 16.64
C THR A 309 -3.78 -10.12 16.84
N TYR A 310 -2.47 -10.02 16.98
CA TYR A 310 -1.63 -11.05 17.55
C TYR A 310 -0.66 -10.41 18.54
N GLN A 311 -0.28 -11.16 19.56
CA GLN A 311 0.62 -10.69 20.61
C GLN A 311 2.05 -11.10 20.26
N LEU A 312 2.92 -10.12 20.03
CA LEU A 312 4.35 -10.33 19.89
C LEU A 312 5.00 -10.22 21.28
N PRO A 313 5.68 -11.26 21.81
CA PRO A 313 6.38 -11.13 23.07
C PRO A 313 7.59 -10.19 22.93
N ILE A 314 7.58 -9.10 23.71
CA ILE A 314 8.78 -8.34 24.04
C ILE A 314 9.43 -9.05 25.23
N PRO A 315 10.66 -9.59 25.12
CA PRO A 315 11.33 -10.22 26.25
C PRO A 315 11.61 -9.19 27.35
N SER A 316 11.48 -9.60 28.60
CA SER A 316 11.95 -8.79 29.74
C SER A 316 13.46 -8.50 29.60
N PRO A 317 13.92 -7.29 29.93
CA PRO A 317 15.35 -6.97 29.91
C PRO A 317 16.11 -7.82 30.93
N ALA A 318 17.20 -8.44 30.49
CA ALA A 318 18.04 -9.28 31.33
C ALA A 318 18.61 -8.51 32.53
N ILE A 319 18.73 -9.20 33.67
CA ILE A 319 19.25 -8.65 34.94
C ILE A 319 20.70 -8.14 34.78
N PHE A 320 21.45 -8.72 33.83
CA PHE A 320 22.82 -8.34 33.47
C PHE A 320 23.02 -8.41 31.95
N GLY A 321 23.94 -7.60 31.41
CA GLY A 321 24.20 -7.50 29.96
C GLY A 321 23.50 -6.32 29.30
N LYS A 322 23.51 -6.25 27.96
CA LYS A 322 22.65 -5.34 27.19
C LYS A 322 21.56 -6.14 26.48
N THR A 323 20.36 -5.55 26.41
CA THR A 323 19.24 -6.11 25.65
C THR A 323 18.68 -5.06 24.71
N ALA A 324 18.78 -5.31 23.40
CA ALA A 324 18.16 -4.51 22.36
C ALA A 324 16.90 -5.20 21.82
N PHE A 325 15.80 -4.47 21.77
CA PHE A 325 14.57 -4.83 21.08
C PHE A 325 14.26 -3.76 20.03
N GLY A 326 14.24 -4.16 18.76
CA GLY A 326 13.90 -3.27 17.64
C GLY A 326 12.81 -3.88 16.77
N ILE A 327 11.75 -3.14 16.50
CA ILE A 327 10.67 -3.53 15.61
C ILE A 327 10.33 -2.39 14.67
N SER A 328 10.22 -2.70 13.38
CA SER A 328 9.70 -1.79 12.34
C SER A 328 8.42 -2.38 11.78
N LEU A 329 7.40 -1.55 11.57
CA LEU A 329 6.15 -1.94 10.93
C LEU A 329 6.04 -1.31 9.53
N SER A 330 5.26 -1.94 8.66
CA SER A 330 4.78 -1.31 7.43
C SER A 330 3.62 -0.36 7.74
N ASP A 331 3.22 0.47 6.76
CA ASP A 331 1.99 1.26 6.85
C ASP A 331 0.72 0.42 7.11
N TYR A 332 0.75 -0.87 6.76
CA TYR A 332 -0.31 -1.84 6.99
C TYR A 332 -0.21 -2.53 8.35
N GLY A 333 0.80 -2.22 9.18
CA GLY A 333 0.99 -2.77 10.53
C GLY A 333 1.69 -4.14 10.56
N SER A 334 2.07 -4.69 9.41
CA SER A 334 2.87 -5.91 9.34
C SER A 334 4.31 -5.63 9.78
N VAL A 335 4.94 -6.57 10.48
CA VAL A 335 6.36 -6.45 10.85
C VAL A 335 7.23 -6.49 9.58
N THR A 336 8.08 -5.47 9.40
CA THR A 336 9.06 -5.38 8.31
C THR A 336 10.48 -5.68 8.78
N SER A 337 10.80 -5.36 10.04
CA SER A 337 11.99 -5.86 10.71
C SER A 337 11.72 -6.15 12.18
N LEU A 338 12.40 -7.17 12.73
CA LEU A 338 12.32 -7.57 14.13
C LEU A 338 13.70 -8.02 14.58
N HIS A 339 14.18 -7.43 15.67
CA HIS A 339 15.51 -7.62 16.21
C HIS A 339 15.42 -7.85 17.71
N TYR A 340 15.94 -8.99 18.15
CA TYR A 340 16.25 -9.28 19.54
C TYR A 340 17.77 -9.44 19.64
N GLY A 341 18.42 -8.65 20.49
CA GLY A 341 19.86 -8.64 20.66
C GLY A 341 20.25 -8.69 22.13
N GLU A 342 20.56 -9.88 22.63
CA GLU A 342 21.30 -10.05 23.88
C GLU A 342 22.79 -9.88 23.59
N THR A 343 23.31 -8.66 23.73
CA THR A 343 24.73 -8.39 23.55
C THR A 343 25.40 -8.23 24.90
N GLY A 344 26.54 -8.88 25.10
CA GLY A 344 27.51 -8.52 26.15
C GLY A 344 28.20 -7.17 25.87
N GLY A 345 27.55 -6.26 25.12
CA GLY A 345 28.24 -5.34 24.24
C GLY A 345 27.49 -4.09 23.76
N ALA A 346 28.20 -2.95 23.71
CA ALA A 346 27.63 -1.62 23.48
C ALA A 346 27.63 -1.08 22.04
N SER A 347 28.53 -1.52 21.15
CA SER A 347 28.85 -0.80 19.91
C SER A 347 27.74 -0.85 18.83
N GLU A 348 26.95 -1.92 18.79
CA GLU A 348 26.26 -2.31 17.54
C GLU A 348 24.75 -2.11 17.55
N ALA A 349 24.15 -1.93 18.72
CA ALA A 349 22.75 -1.52 18.81
C ALA A 349 22.52 -0.22 18.03
N LEU A 350 23.49 0.70 18.04
CA LEU A 350 23.44 1.97 17.33
C LEU A 350 23.44 1.84 15.79
N ASP A 351 24.14 0.86 15.22
CA ASP A 351 24.12 0.62 13.77
C ASP A 351 22.85 -0.12 13.33
N ALA A 352 22.29 -0.99 14.18
CA ALA A 352 20.96 -1.57 13.96
C ALA A 352 19.87 -0.48 14.03
N VAL A 353 19.94 0.41 15.02
CA VAL A 353 19.12 1.64 15.09
C VAL A 353 19.31 2.47 13.81
N GLY A 354 20.54 2.63 13.32
CA GLY A 354 20.87 3.37 12.09
C GLY A 354 20.27 2.75 10.82
N GLN A 355 20.27 1.42 10.68
CA GLN A 355 19.64 0.75 9.54
C GLN A 355 18.11 0.85 9.61
N ILE A 356 17.51 0.65 10.79
CA ILE A 356 16.09 0.91 11.04
C ILE A 356 15.74 2.36 10.70
N ALA A 357 16.51 3.35 11.17
CA ALA A 357 16.27 4.76 10.90
C ALA A 357 16.42 5.15 9.41
N ASN A 358 17.20 4.41 8.62
CA ASN A 358 17.28 4.60 7.17
C ASN A 358 16.10 3.95 6.42
N VAL A 359 15.59 2.80 6.89
CA VAL A 359 14.36 2.18 6.35
C VAL A 359 13.10 2.95 6.74
N LEU A 360 13.11 3.59 7.91
CA LEU A 360 12.02 4.45 8.43
C LEU A 360 12.10 5.91 7.96
N LYS A 361 13.03 6.26 7.06
CA LYS A 361 12.94 7.56 6.36
C LYS A 361 11.63 7.57 5.57
N PRO A 362 10.67 8.46 5.87
CA PRO A 362 9.43 8.51 5.11
C PRO A 362 9.74 8.77 3.65
N LYS A 363 9.01 8.13 2.72
CA LYS A 363 9.05 8.53 1.30
C LYS A 363 8.83 10.04 1.24
N THR A 364 9.79 10.73 0.64
CA THR A 364 9.74 12.19 0.56
C THR A 364 8.65 12.62 -0.41
N THR A 365 8.23 13.89 -0.32
CA THR A 365 7.35 14.48 -1.33
C THR A 365 7.98 14.40 -2.73
N GLU A 366 9.31 14.42 -2.83
CA GLU A 366 10.05 14.25 -4.08
C GLU A 366 9.95 12.82 -4.62
N ASP A 367 10.08 11.79 -3.77
CA ASP A 367 9.84 10.39 -4.17
C ASP A 367 8.41 10.20 -4.69
N ALA A 368 7.42 10.75 -4.00
CA ALA A 368 6.01 10.67 -4.39
C ALA A 368 5.71 11.41 -5.71
N VAL A 369 6.34 12.57 -5.95
CA VAL A 369 6.24 13.31 -7.21
C VAL A 369 6.93 12.55 -8.36
N ASN A 370 8.07 11.91 -8.09
CA ASN A 370 8.77 11.09 -9.09
C ASN A 370 7.98 9.81 -9.45
N ASP A 371 7.36 9.13 -8.47
CA ASP A 371 6.42 8.02 -8.72
C ASP A 371 5.25 8.46 -9.60
N LEU A 372 4.60 9.59 -9.27
CA LEU A 372 3.48 10.15 -10.05
C LEU A 372 3.90 10.55 -11.46
N LYS A 373 5.09 11.14 -11.62
CA LYS A 373 5.63 11.48 -12.94
C LYS A 373 5.88 10.23 -13.78
N GLY A 374 6.47 9.18 -13.20
CA GLY A 374 6.67 7.89 -13.88
C GLY A 374 5.36 7.27 -14.38
N GLN A 375 4.28 7.40 -13.60
CA GLN A 375 2.94 6.96 -14.01
C GLN A 375 2.37 7.81 -15.17
N ALA A 376 2.56 9.13 -15.14
CA ALA A 376 2.14 10.01 -16.23
C ALA A 376 2.90 9.74 -17.55
N ASP A 377 4.22 9.54 -17.46
CA ASP A 377 5.06 9.18 -18.61
C ASP A 377 4.67 7.78 -19.18
N LEU A 378 4.27 6.83 -18.33
CA LEU A 378 3.74 5.52 -18.75
C LEU A 378 2.41 5.66 -19.54
N ILE A 379 1.47 6.47 -19.04
CA ILE A 379 0.20 6.74 -19.75
C ILE A 379 0.48 7.38 -21.12
N ALA A 380 1.40 8.35 -21.19
CA ALA A 380 1.77 9.01 -22.44
C ALA A 380 2.41 8.02 -23.45
N GLN A 381 3.19 7.05 -22.99
CA GLN A 381 3.72 5.97 -23.84
C GLN A 381 2.62 5.03 -24.33
N GLN A 382 1.68 4.64 -23.46
CA GLN A 382 0.53 3.81 -23.84
C GLN A 382 -0.36 4.52 -24.88
N GLN A 383 -0.63 5.82 -24.73
CA GLN A 383 -1.37 6.62 -25.72
C GLN A 383 -0.68 6.66 -27.09
N ARG A 384 0.66 6.76 -27.13
CA ARG A 384 1.43 6.66 -28.38
C ARG A 384 1.35 5.27 -29.00
N LEU A 385 1.48 4.21 -28.20
CA LEU A 385 1.37 2.82 -28.66
C LEU A 385 -0.01 2.55 -29.30
N ILE A 386 -1.09 3.04 -28.71
CA ILE A 386 -2.45 2.96 -29.29
C ILE A 386 -2.51 3.66 -30.66
N GLY A 387 -1.97 4.88 -30.76
CA GLY A 387 -1.88 5.60 -32.03
C GLY A 387 -1.12 4.80 -33.11
N CYS A 388 -0.01 4.17 -32.73
CA CYS A 388 0.76 3.29 -33.60
C CYS A 388 0.00 2.00 -33.98
N GLU A 389 -0.73 1.36 -33.07
CA GLU A 389 -1.51 0.15 -33.39
C GLU A 389 -2.71 0.42 -34.30
N VAL A 390 -3.38 1.57 -34.12
CA VAL A 390 -4.59 1.94 -34.86
C VAL A 390 -4.26 2.59 -36.21
N SER A 391 -3.13 3.31 -36.31
CA SER A 391 -2.62 3.96 -37.53
C SER A 391 -1.10 3.76 -37.69
N PRO A 392 -0.62 2.56 -38.09
CA PRO A 392 0.82 2.23 -38.11
C PRO A 392 1.74 3.20 -38.88
N TRP A 393 1.24 3.80 -39.96
CA TRP A 393 1.97 4.78 -40.76
C TRP A 393 2.17 6.15 -40.08
N THR A 394 1.59 6.36 -38.89
CA THR A 394 1.78 7.58 -38.08
C THR A 394 2.80 7.42 -36.96
N CYS A 395 3.27 6.20 -36.71
CA CYS A 395 4.29 5.91 -35.70
C CYS A 395 5.67 6.48 -36.11
N LYS A 396 6.38 7.09 -35.17
CA LYS A 396 7.71 7.72 -35.35
C LYS A 396 8.55 7.55 -34.09
#